data_AF-A0A8A1MJS3-F1
#
_entry.id   AF-A0A8A1MJS3-F1
#
_cell.length_a   1.000
_cell.length_b   1.000
_cell.length_c   1.000
_cell.angle_alpha   90.00
_cell.angle_beta   90.00
_cell.angle_gamma   90.00
#
_symmetry.space_group_name_H-M   'P 1'
#
loop_
_entity.id
_entity.type
_entity.pdbx_description
1 polymer ?
#
loop_
_entity_poly.entity_id
_entity_poly.type
_entity_poly.pdbx_seq_one_letter_code
_entity_poly.pdbx_strand_id
1 'polypeptide(L)'
;MASPRPAHTFNNPGYNLANGSTSGPTPGATALLPNNGRVIQTGGVRVLCVADVRGNLKSLNELAKQARADHIIHTGDFGFYDDSSLERIAEKTLRHVVQYSPLLPETTKKSIAQVPSQQSIKQRFSPEQLPLSELPLLLNKQLTLDIPVYTVWGACEDVRVLEKFRSGEYKVDKLHIIDEASSRLLDVGGVKLRLLGLGGAVVMHKLFDNGEGKTTIAGGQGTMWTTLLQMGELVDTANRVYDPSETRVFVTHASPAREGMLNQLSVTLKADFSISAGLHFRYGSSYNEFSVNPTLDHYRGKLAASKASFNDVWDTVKGEVETAINANEAQRTLLDNALNIVEKMPTIANGGNPFGGPVAASNAGGQVDETSNRRTPHNPTTAIDRAGRAGSWCSPRTTKTNWRCSIRTDTSTEPWWRWDHVSTANTASTRAKQTGGAASSENNRITSARNSEQQN
;
A
#
# COMPACT_ATOMS: atom_id res chain seq x y z
N MET A 1 17.02 -72.89 -28.21
CA MET A 1 16.94 -71.79 -29.21
C MET A 1 17.02 -70.47 -28.49
N ALA A 2 17.93 -69.60 -28.97
CA ALA A 2 18.06 -68.14 -28.84
C ALA A 2 17.84 -67.46 -27.46
N SER A 3 18.64 -66.50 -26.98
CA SER A 3 19.98 -65.96 -27.24
C SER A 3 20.21 -64.94 -26.09
N PRO A 4 21.44 -64.76 -25.57
CA PRO A 4 21.71 -63.77 -24.53
C PRO A 4 21.85 -62.36 -25.12
N ARG A 5 21.33 -61.33 -24.42
CA ARG A 5 21.61 -59.92 -24.75
C ARG A 5 23.01 -59.54 -24.23
N PRO A 6 23.83 -58.83 -25.04
CA PRO A 6 25.19 -58.46 -24.66
C PRO A 6 25.25 -57.18 -23.80
N ALA A 7 26.39 -57.02 -23.14
CA ALA A 7 26.80 -55.83 -22.40
C ALA A 7 27.91 -55.06 -23.15
N HIS A 8 28.05 -53.76 -22.83
CA HIS A 8 29.16 -52.82 -23.12
C HIS A 8 29.22 -52.25 -24.56
N THR A 9 29.60 -51.00 -24.87
CA THR A 9 30.23 -49.87 -24.14
C THR A 9 30.19 -48.60 -25.02
N PHE A 10 30.06 -47.44 -24.37
CA PHE A 10 30.51 -46.05 -24.66
C PHE A 10 30.94 -45.59 -26.07
N ASN A 11 30.40 -44.43 -26.48
CA ASN A 11 31.25 -43.32 -26.95
C ASN A 11 30.61 -41.93 -26.69
N ASN A 12 31.37 -41.05 -26.05
CA ASN A 12 31.10 -39.62 -25.78
C ASN A 12 31.83 -38.78 -26.86
N PRO A 13 31.39 -37.56 -27.24
CA PRO A 13 31.78 -36.34 -26.51
C PRO A 13 30.61 -35.31 -26.46
N GLY A 14 30.40 -34.51 -25.44
CA GLY A 14 31.34 -33.61 -24.80
C GLY A 14 30.83 -32.18 -24.99
N TYR A 15 30.08 -31.64 -24.02
CA TYR A 15 30.01 -30.21 -23.73
C TYR A 15 29.72 -30.03 -22.24
N ASN A 16 30.80 -29.89 -21.48
CA ASN A 16 30.78 -29.40 -20.11
C ASN A 16 30.76 -27.87 -20.17
N LEU A 17 29.75 -27.24 -19.56
CA LEU A 17 29.86 -25.89 -19.06
C LEU A 17 29.95 -25.97 -17.54
N ALA A 18 31.13 -25.62 -17.03
CA ALA A 18 31.41 -25.54 -15.60
C ALA A 18 31.04 -24.15 -15.10
N ASN A 19 30.28 -24.07 -14.00
CA ASN A 19 30.43 -22.98 -13.06
C ASN A 19 30.26 -23.51 -11.62
N GLY A 20 31.20 -23.15 -10.75
CA GLY A 20 31.62 -23.97 -9.62
C GLY A 20 30.72 -24.01 -8.38
N SER A 21 30.62 -25.21 -7.79
CA SER A 21 30.88 -25.44 -6.37
C SER A 21 31.28 -26.91 -6.18
N THR A 22 32.54 -27.15 -5.85
CA THR A 22 33.03 -28.48 -5.46
C THR A 22 32.64 -28.75 -4.02
N SER A 23 31.41 -29.20 -3.83
CA SER A 23 30.96 -29.89 -2.63
C SER A 23 29.99 -30.98 -3.10
N GLY A 24 30.45 -32.23 -3.11
CA GLY A 24 29.56 -33.36 -3.39
C GLY A 24 28.40 -33.41 -2.38
N PRO A 25 27.25 -33.97 -2.75
CA PRO A 25 26.10 -34.05 -1.86
C PRO A 25 26.50 -34.81 -0.59
N THR A 26 26.13 -34.27 0.57
CA THR A 26 26.25 -34.94 1.86
C THR A 26 25.62 -36.35 1.78
N PRO A 27 26.32 -37.40 2.22
CA PRO A 27 25.76 -38.75 2.24
C PRO A 27 24.45 -38.76 3.04
N GLY A 28 23.33 -39.04 2.37
CA GLY A 28 21.98 -39.02 2.95
C GLY A 28 21.05 -37.94 2.42
N ALA A 29 21.55 -36.94 1.68
CA ALA A 29 20.70 -35.98 0.97
C ALA A 29 20.16 -36.62 -0.32
N THR A 30 18.90 -37.06 -0.29
CA THR A 30 18.21 -37.53 -1.50
C THR A 30 17.86 -36.32 -2.35
N ALA A 31 18.29 -36.30 -3.62
CA ALA A 31 17.84 -35.27 -4.56
C ALA A 31 16.29 -35.28 -4.59
N LEU A 32 15.67 -34.11 -4.41
CA LEU A 32 14.25 -33.95 -4.68
C LEU A 32 14.04 -34.28 -6.16
N LEU A 33 13.62 -35.52 -6.44
CA LEU A 33 13.18 -35.91 -7.78
C LEU A 33 12.12 -34.90 -8.21
N PRO A 34 12.12 -34.45 -9.48
CA PRO A 34 11.07 -33.58 -9.97
C PRO A 34 9.74 -34.27 -9.69
N ASN A 35 8.98 -33.70 -8.76
CA ASN A 35 7.62 -34.15 -8.48
C ASN A 35 6.87 -34.01 -9.79
N ASN A 36 6.68 -35.13 -10.50
CA ASN A 36 5.86 -35.21 -11.71
C ASN A 36 4.41 -34.87 -11.33
N GLY A 37 4.10 -33.59 -11.12
CA GLY A 37 2.76 -33.00 -11.09
C GLY A 37 1.68 -33.77 -10.33
N ARG A 38 2.04 -34.65 -9.38
CA ARG A 38 1.06 -35.45 -8.65
C ARG A 38 0.46 -34.51 -7.62
N VAL A 39 -0.76 -34.06 -7.88
CA VAL A 39 -1.60 -33.41 -6.87
C VAL A 39 -1.86 -34.46 -5.79
N ILE A 40 -1.06 -34.42 -4.72
CA ILE A 40 -1.33 -35.22 -3.53
C ILE A 40 -2.34 -34.42 -2.72
N GLN A 41 -3.62 -34.81 -2.80
CA GLN A 41 -4.66 -34.23 -1.97
C GLN A 41 -4.56 -34.85 -0.57
N THR A 42 -3.73 -34.25 0.28
CA THR A 42 -3.53 -34.67 1.67
C THR A 42 -4.35 -33.77 2.59
N GLY A 43 -5.50 -34.25 3.08
CA GLY A 43 -6.36 -33.44 3.96
C GLY A 43 -7.01 -32.23 3.28
N GLY A 44 -8.06 -31.69 3.89
CA GLY A 44 -9.03 -30.79 3.25
C GLY A 44 -9.01 -29.34 3.75
N VAL A 45 -7.84 -28.76 4.06
CA VAL A 45 -7.79 -27.34 4.47
C VAL A 45 -7.91 -26.45 3.23
N ARG A 46 -8.88 -25.54 3.23
CA ARG A 46 -9.22 -24.68 2.09
C ARG A 46 -9.08 -23.22 2.47
N VAL A 47 -8.19 -22.52 1.77
CA VAL A 47 -8.01 -21.07 1.93
C VAL A 47 -8.79 -20.35 0.83
N LEU A 48 -9.76 -19.54 1.24
CA LEU A 48 -10.54 -18.69 0.35
C LEU A 48 -9.88 -17.31 0.22
N CYS A 49 -9.54 -16.91 -1.01
CA CYS A 49 -8.97 -15.59 -1.28
C CYS A 49 -10.06 -14.64 -1.79
N VAL A 50 -10.25 -13.49 -1.15
CA VAL A 50 -11.30 -12.51 -1.46
C VAL A 50 -10.70 -11.10 -1.50
N ALA A 51 -11.32 -10.22 -2.27
CA ALA A 51 -10.99 -8.79 -2.29
C ALA A 51 -12.28 -7.97 -2.23
N ASP A 52 -12.18 -6.71 -1.83
CA ASP A 52 -13.22 -5.70 -2.03
C ASP A 52 -14.60 -6.05 -1.44
N VAL A 53 -14.65 -6.63 -0.23
CA VAL A 53 -15.94 -6.85 0.45
C VAL A 53 -16.63 -5.55 0.86
N ARG A 54 -15.88 -4.43 0.91
CA ARG A 54 -16.39 -3.05 1.02
C ARG A 54 -17.45 -2.88 2.12
N GLY A 55 -17.17 -3.47 3.28
CA GLY A 55 -18.03 -3.38 4.47
C GLY A 55 -19.18 -4.39 4.55
N ASN A 56 -19.43 -5.22 3.53
CA ASN A 56 -20.39 -6.33 3.60
C ASN A 56 -19.78 -7.57 4.27
N LEU A 57 -19.49 -7.45 5.55
CA LEU A 57 -18.70 -8.42 6.31
C LEU A 57 -19.44 -9.73 6.56
N LYS A 58 -20.78 -9.72 6.61
CA LYS A 58 -21.57 -10.96 6.70
C LYS A 58 -21.33 -11.90 5.52
N SER A 59 -21.05 -11.34 4.33
CA SER A 59 -20.79 -12.13 3.12
C SER A 59 -19.57 -13.03 3.26
N LEU A 60 -18.60 -12.69 4.12
CA LEU A 60 -17.43 -13.53 4.40
C LEU A 60 -17.84 -14.90 4.95
N ASN A 61 -18.83 -14.94 5.85
CA ASN A 61 -19.34 -16.21 6.41
C ASN A 61 -20.10 -17.02 5.37
N GLU A 62 -20.89 -16.36 4.52
CA GLU A 62 -21.63 -17.01 3.44
C GLU A 62 -20.66 -17.62 2.41
N LEU A 63 -19.66 -16.86 1.99
CA LEU A 63 -18.62 -17.30 1.06
C LEU A 63 -17.78 -18.43 1.65
N ALA A 64 -17.42 -18.34 2.94
CA ALA A 64 -16.72 -19.41 3.65
C ALA A 64 -17.51 -20.72 3.61
N LYS A 65 -18.82 -20.69 3.91
CA LYS A 65 -19.70 -21.86 3.87
C LYS A 65 -19.82 -22.44 2.46
N GLN A 66 -20.05 -21.58 1.46
CA GLN A 66 -20.18 -22.00 0.06
C GLN A 66 -18.89 -22.64 -0.46
N ALA A 67 -17.73 -22.05 -0.15
CA ALA A 67 -16.44 -22.54 -0.56
C ALA A 67 -15.92 -23.70 0.30
N ARG A 68 -16.59 -23.99 1.43
CA ARG A 68 -16.12 -24.89 2.51
C ARG A 68 -14.71 -24.52 2.96
N ALA A 69 -14.49 -23.22 3.19
CA ALA A 69 -13.19 -22.68 3.57
C ALA A 69 -12.95 -22.83 5.07
N ASP A 70 -11.68 -23.01 5.44
CA ASP A 70 -11.18 -23.03 6.82
C ASP A 70 -10.49 -21.72 7.18
N HIS A 71 -9.98 -20.99 6.18
CA HIS A 71 -9.38 -19.67 6.33
C HIS A 71 -9.79 -18.74 5.19
N ILE A 72 -9.82 -17.44 5.47
CA ILE A 72 -9.94 -16.39 4.45
C ILE A 72 -8.66 -15.56 4.42
N ILE A 73 -8.13 -15.30 3.23
CA ILE A 73 -7.15 -14.24 2.97
C ILE A 73 -7.86 -13.14 2.19
N HIS A 74 -7.85 -11.92 2.72
CA HIS A 74 -8.51 -10.77 2.14
C HIS A 74 -7.51 -9.66 1.77
N THR A 75 -7.60 -9.13 0.55
CA THR A 75 -6.57 -8.24 -0.02
C THR A 75 -6.93 -6.75 0.06
N GLY A 76 -7.63 -6.32 1.11
CA GLY A 76 -7.97 -4.91 1.33
C GLY A 76 -9.32 -4.47 0.77
N ASP A 77 -9.69 -3.22 1.09
CA ASP A 77 -11.05 -2.67 0.98
C ASP A 77 -12.05 -3.51 1.78
N PHE A 78 -11.67 -3.81 3.03
CA PHE A 78 -12.45 -4.64 3.96
C PHE A 78 -13.70 -3.90 4.43
N GLY A 79 -13.60 -2.58 4.60
CA GLY A 79 -14.60 -1.73 5.23
C GLY A 79 -14.22 -1.38 6.67
N PHE A 80 -12.95 -1.02 6.92
CA PHE A 80 -12.53 -0.43 8.20
C PHE A 80 -13.11 0.98 8.37
N TYR A 81 -14.42 1.01 8.68
CA TYR A 81 -15.20 2.20 9.00
C TYR A 81 -16.01 1.95 10.26
N ASP A 82 -15.98 2.88 11.21
CA ASP A 82 -16.83 2.90 12.40
C ASP A 82 -17.87 4.02 12.29
N ASP A 83 -18.74 4.16 13.30
CA ASP A 83 -19.82 5.15 13.31
C ASP A 83 -19.32 6.60 13.19
N SER A 84 -18.06 6.85 13.56
CA SER A 84 -17.43 8.17 13.48
C SER A 84 -16.69 8.43 12.16
N SER A 85 -16.55 7.41 11.29
CA SER A 85 -15.82 7.52 10.03
C SER A 85 -16.51 8.43 9.00
N LEU A 86 -17.85 8.51 9.02
CA LEU A 86 -18.61 9.32 8.07
C LEU A 86 -18.26 10.82 8.17
N GLU A 87 -17.93 11.31 9.37
CA GLU A 87 -17.52 12.70 9.56
C GLU A 87 -16.12 12.98 8.97
N ARG A 88 -15.22 12.00 9.03
CA ARG A 88 -13.81 12.15 8.62
C ARG A 88 -13.55 11.92 7.13
N ILE A 89 -14.36 11.10 6.47
CA ILE A 89 -14.17 10.79 5.04
C ILE A 89 -14.38 12.04 4.17
N ALA A 90 -13.48 12.34 3.22
CA ALA A 90 -13.71 13.45 2.29
C ALA A 90 -14.89 13.15 1.35
N GLU A 91 -15.64 14.18 0.92
CA GLU A 91 -16.81 14.06 0.02
C GLU A 91 -16.48 13.29 -1.28
N LYS A 92 -15.30 13.53 -1.85
CA LYS A 92 -14.83 12.82 -3.05
C LYS A 92 -14.67 11.32 -2.81
N THR A 93 -14.06 10.96 -1.68
CA THR A 93 -13.86 9.57 -1.29
C THR A 93 -15.19 8.92 -0.93
N LEU A 94 -16.07 9.63 -0.23
CA LEU A 94 -17.42 9.15 0.12
C LEU A 94 -18.23 8.82 -1.13
N ARG A 95 -18.18 9.65 -2.18
CA ARG A 95 -18.81 9.34 -3.48
C ARG A 95 -18.31 8.03 -4.06
N HIS A 96 -17.01 7.81 -4.01
CA HIS A 96 -16.40 6.59 -4.52
C HIS A 96 -16.84 5.36 -3.72
N VAL A 97 -16.77 5.44 -2.39
CA VAL A 97 -17.22 4.35 -1.49
C VAL A 97 -18.69 4.03 -1.73
N VAL A 98 -19.56 5.04 -1.81
CA VAL A 98 -20.99 4.87 -2.08
C VAL A 98 -21.24 4.22 -3.45
N GLN A 99 -20.55 4.70 -4.49
CA GLN A 99 -20.74 4.21 -5.86
C GLN A 99 -20.53 2.70 -5.95
N TYR A 100 -19.57 2.16 -5.22
CA TYR A 100 -19.22 0.74 -5.23
C TYR A 100 -19.69 -0.03 -3.99
N SER A 101 -20.51 0.58 -3.11
CA SER A 101 -20.94 -0.04 -1.87
C SER A 101 -21.92 -1.20 -2.14
N PRO A 102 -21.63 -2.42 -1.66
CA PRO A 102 -22.59 -3.53 -1.68
C PRO A 102 -23.72 -3.35 -0.65
N LEU A 103 -23.59 -2.42 0.30
CA LEU A 103 -24.58 -2.18 1.36
C LEU A 103 -25.72 -1.26 0.92
N LEU A 104 -25.54 -0.53 -0.18
CA LEU A 104 -26.49 0.46 -0.65
C LEU A 104 -27.32 -0.05 -1.83
N PRO A 105 -28.66 0.19 -1.83
CA PRO A 105 -29.49 -0.04 -3.00
C PRO A 105 -29.10 0.85 -4.19
N GLU A 106 -29.29 0.35 -5.41
CA GLU A 106 -28.98 1.08 -6.65
C GLU A 106 -29.75 2.41 -6.79
N THR A 107 -30.96 2.50 -6.21
CA THR A 107 -31.73 3.74 -6.17
C THR A 107 -31.03 4.82 -5.36
N THR A 108 -30.56 4.50 -4.16
CA THR A 108 -29.80 5.40 -3.28
C THR A 108 -28.50 5.85 -3.93
N LYS A 109 -27.76 4.91 -4.55
CA LYS A 109 -26.53 5.24 -5.29
C LYS A 109 -26.78 6.24 -6.41
N LYS A 110 -27.85 6.06 -7.20
CA LYS A 110 -28.25 7.00 -8.27
C LYS A 110 -28.61 8.38 -7.71
N SER A 111 -29.36 8.44 -6.61
CA SER A 111 -29.69 9.70 -5.94
C SER A 111 -28.44 10.44 -5.46
N ILE A 112 -27.46 9.72 -4.91
CA ILE A 112 -26.18 10.31 -4.46
C ILE A 112 -25.33 10.76 -5.66
N ALA A 113 -25.30 9.98 -6.74
CA ALA A 113 -24.58 10.33 -7.98
C ALA A 113 -25.12 11.62 -8.63
N GLN A 114 -26.40 11.94 -8.42
CA GLN A 114 -27.03 13.18 -8.90
C GLN A 114 -26.74 14.40 -8.02
N VAL A 115 -26.19 14.23 -6.81
CA VAL A 115 -25.80 15.34 -5.95
C VAL A 115 -24.65 16.10 -6.62
N PRO A 116 -24.76 17.40 -6.91
CA PRO A 116 -23.67 18.19 -7.46
C PRO A 116 -22.42 18.12 -6.58
N SER A 117 -21.22 18.20 -7.16
CA SER A 117 -19.95 18.11 -6.43
C SER A 117 -19.77 19.23 -5.39
N GLN A 118 -20.46 20.36 -5.56
CA GLN A 118 -20.46 21.51 -4.64
C GLN A 118 -21.33 21.28 -3.40
N GLN A 119 -22.25 20.30 -3.43
CA GLN A 119 -23.13 19.98 -2.33
C GLN A 119 -22.58 18.81 -1.51
N SER A 120 -22.76 18.86 -0.20
CA SER A 120 -22.35 17.80 0.72
C SER A 120 -23.34 16.64 0.68
N ILE A 121 -22.84 15.42 0.52
CA ILE A 121 -23.65 14.21 0.63
C ILE A 121 -24.07 14.00 2.10
N LYS A 122 -23.15 14.30 3.03
CA LYS A 122 -23.36 14.13 4.47
C LYS A 122 -24.49 15.00 5.03
N GLN A 123 -24.76 16.15 4.39
CA GLN A 123 -25.87 17.03 4.78
C GLN A 123 -27.23 16.60 4.22
N ARG A 124 -27.22 15.80 3.14
CA ARG A 124 -28.45 15.43 2.41
C ARG A 124 -28.98 14.06 2.80
N PHE A 125 -28.11 13.18 3.30
CA PHE A 125 -28.46 11.82 3.71
C PHE A 125 -28.07 11.63 5.16
N SER A 126 -28.94 10.98 5.93
CA SER A 126 -28.63 10.65 7.32
C SER A 126 -27.56 9.55 7.39
N PRO A 127 -26.82 9.42 8.50
CA PRO A 127 -25.85 8.34 8.68
C PRO A 127 -26.43 6.94 8.44
N GLU A 128 -27.68 6.70 8.84
CA GLU A 128 -28.38 5.43 8.64
C GLU A 128 -28.67 5.14 7.16
N GLN A 129 -28.75 6.18 6.33
CA GLN A 129 -28.90 6.06 4.87
C GLN A 129 -27.55 5.86 4.15
N LEU A 130 -26.43 6.00 4.86
CA LEU A 130 -25.06 5.88 4.35
C LEU A 130 -24.22 4.87 5.15
N PRO A 131 -24.67 3.61 5.31
CA PRO A 131 -23.85 2.58 5.95
C PRO A 131 -22.54 2.39 5.19
N LEU A 132 -21.42 2.68 5.84
CA LEU A 132 -20.07 2.49 5.28
C LEU A 132 -19.55 1.08 5.51
N SER A 133 -19.98 0.41 6.59
CA SER A 133 -19.53 -0.93 6.95
C SER A 133 -20.44 -1.61 7.97
N GLU A 134 -20.44 -2.95 7.97
CA GLU A 134 -20.98 -3.79 9.03
C GLU A 134 -19.97 -4.01 10.18
N LEU A 135 -18.79 -3.37 10.14
CA LEU A 135 -17.77 -3.47 11.20
C LEU A 135 -18.31 -3.12 12.61
N PRO A 136 -19.16 -2.09 12.81
CA PRO A 136 -19.78 -1.85 14.13
C PRO A 136 -20.51 -3.07 14.69
N LEU A 137 -21.11 -3.89 13.82
CA LEU A 137 -21.79 -5.15 14.20
C LEU A 137 -20.81 -6.23 14.64
N LEU A 138 -19.60 -6.28 14.05
CA LEU A 138 -18.53 -7.17 14.53
C LEU A 138 -18.00 -6.70 15.90
N LEU A 139 -17.80 -5.39 16.07
CA LEU A 139 -17.28 -4.81 17.31
C LEU A 139 -18.23 -5.01 18.49
N ASN A 140 -19.54 -4.87 18.27
CA ASN A 140 -20.57 -5.09 19.30
C ASN A 140 -21.03 -6.55 19.41
N LYS A 141 -20.46 -7.46 18.62
CA LYS A 141 -20.74 -8.91 18.59
C LYS A 141 -22.15 -9.29 18.12
N GLN A 142 -22.88 -8.39 17.45
CA GLN A 142 -24.12 -8.74 16.73
C GLN A 142 -23.85 -9.55 15.46
N LEU A 143 -22.66 -9.41 14.90
CA LEU A 143 -22.08 -10.26 13.86
C LEU A 143 -20.78 -10.88 14.39
N THR A 144 -20.47 -12.11 13.98
CA THR A 144 -19.20 -12.77 14.29
C THR A 144 -18.63 -13.44 13.04
N LEU A 145 -17.30 -13.60 12.98
CA LEU A 145 -16.67 -14.37 11.91
C LEU A 145 -16.69 -15.86 12.24
N ASP A 146 -17.09 -16.69 11.29
CA ASP A 146 -17.22 -18.14 11.49
C ASP A 146 -15.84 -18.83 11.47
N ILE A 147 -14.91 -18.32 10.65
CA ILE A 147 -13.54 -18.83 10.47
C ILE A 147 -12.50 -17.69 10.54
N PRO A 148 -11.20 -17.98 10.74
CA PRO A 148 -10.12 -16.99 10.69
C PRO A 148 -10.06 -16.21 9.37
N VAL A 149 -10.06 -14.89 9.47
CA VAL A 149 -9.91 -13.94 8.37
C VAL A 149 -8.62 -13.17 8.53
N TYR A 150 -7.74 -13.29 7.54
CA TYR A 150 -6.45 -12.59 7.47
C TYR A 150 -6.55 -11.49 6.43
N THR A 151 -6.37 -10.22 6.81
CA THR A 151 -6.59 -9.11 5.89
C THR A 151 -5.51 -8.03 5.97
N VAL A 152 -5.17 -7.45 4.83
CA VAL A 152 -4.56 -6.11 4.75
C VAL A 152 -5.67 -5.06 4.63
N TRP A 153 -5.34 -3.77 4.72
CA TRP A 153 -6.27 -2.69 4.33
C TRP A 153 -6.11 -2.32 2.84
N GLY A 154 -7.17 -1.76 2.27
CA GLY A 154 -7.20 -1.29 0.89
C GLY A 154 -6.99 0.21 0.76
N ALA A 155 -7.43 0.78 -0.36
CA ALA A 155 -7.21 2.18 -0.70
C ALA A 155 -8.25 3.12 -0.07
N CYS A 156 -9.47 2.65 0.16
CA CYS A 156 -10.58 3.47 0.67
C CYS A 156 -11.03 2.96 2.03
N GLU A 157 -10.33 3.35 3.09
CA GLU A 157 -10.60 2.96 4.47
C GLU A 157 -10.22 4.07 5.46
N ASP A 158 -10.63 3.97 6.73
CA ASP A 158 -10.32 4.97 7.75
C ASP A 158 -9.10 4.57 8.59
N VAL A 159 -8.01 5.33 8.44
CA VAL A 159 -6.76 5.15 9.18
C VAL A 159 -7.00 5.09 10.69
N ARG A 160 -7.93 5.87 11.23
CA ARG A 160 -8.16 5.91 12.68
C ARG A 160 -8.75 4.60 13.21
N VAL A 161 -9.54 3.91 12.40
CA VAL A 161 -10.10 2.60 12.78
C VAL A 161 -8.99 1.55 12.83
N LEU A 162 -8.08 1.56 11.86
CA LEU A 162 -6.91 0.67 11.84
C LEU A 162 -5.96 0.93 13.02
N GLU A 163 -5.73 2.20 13.37
CA GLU A 163 -4.94 2.57 14.55
C GLU A 163 -5.56 2.04 15.85
N LYS A 164 -6.89 2.02 15.97
CA LYS A 164 -7.59 1.41 17.10
C LYS A 164 -7.41 -0.11 17.16
N PHE A 165 -7.36 -0.79 16.01
CA PHE A 165 -7.02 -2.21 15.98
C PHE A 165 -5.56 -2.45 16.38
N ARG A 166 -4.65 -1.61 15.91
CA ARG A 166 -3.22 -1.71 16.23
C ARG A 166 -2.93 -1.44 17.71
N SER A 167 -3.62 -0.48 18.33
CA SER A 167 -3.52 -0.21 19.77
C SER A 167 -4.23 -1.25 20.64
N GLY A 168 -5.07 -2.11 20.03
CA GLY A 168 -5.92 -3.07 20.74
C GLY A 168 -7.19 -2.48 21.34
N GLU A 169 -7.50 -1.20 21.08
CA GLU A 169 -8.79 -0.58 21.43
C GLU A 169 -9.94 -1.32 20.73
N TYR A 170 -9.75 -1.68 19.45
CA TYR A 170 -10.66 -2.53 18.70
C TYR A 170 -10.14 -3.96 18.61
N LYS A 171 -11.04 -4.91 18.86
CA LYS A 171 -10.77 -6.33 18.74
C LYS A 171 -12.01 -7.07 18.24
N VAL A 172 -11.82 -7.86 17.19
CA VAL A 172 -12.82 -8.77 16.66
C VAL A 172 -12.23 -10.17 16.69
N ASP A 173 -13.00 -11.13 17.20
CA ASP A 173 -12.55 -12.53 17.23
C ASP A 173 -12.34 -13.05 15.80
N LYS A 174 -11.28 -13.85 15.60
CA LYS A 174 -10.86 -14.42 14.30
C LYS A 174 -10.50 -13.42 13.20
N LEU A 175 -10.51 -12.11 13.48
CA LEU A 175 -9.99 -11.10 12.56
C LEU A 175 -8.50 -10.87 12.84
N HIS A 176 -7.68 -11.12 11.82
CA HIS A 176 -6.24 -10.94 11.87
C HIS A 176 -5.83 -9.92 10.81
N ILE A 177 -5.55 -8.69 11.24
CA ILE A 177 -4.93 -7.70 10.37
C ILE A 177 -3.45 -8.06 10.22
N ILE A 178 -2.97 -8.11 8.97
CA ILE A 178 -1.57 -8.35 8.63
C ILE A 178 -1.03 -7.06 8.02
N ASP A 179 0.09 -6.60 8.54
CA ASP A 179 0.72 -5.34 8.22
C ASP A 179 2.24 -5.50 8.13
N GLU A 180 2.95 -4.40 7.87
CA GLU A 180 4.41 -4.40 7.75
C GLU A 180 5.15 -4.92 9.01
N ALA A 181 4.55 -4.72 10.19
CA ALA A 181 5.14 -5.01 11.48
C ALA A 181 4.94 -6.48 11.91
N SER A 182 3.99 -7.18 11.29
CA SER A 182 3.55 -8.50 11.70
C SER A 182 3.51 -9.53 10.57
N SER A 183 3.66 -10.79 10.94
CA SER A 183 3.44 -11.92 10.02
C SER A 183 2.56 -12.97 10.67
N ARG A 184 1.89 -13.78 9.85
CA ARG A 184 1.05 -14.89 10.32
C ARG A 184 1.50 -16.18 9.68
N LEU A 185 1.60 -17.24 10.47
CA LEU A 185 1.86 -18.59 9.98
C LEU A 185 0.56 -19.38 10.00
N LEU A 186 0.15 -19.89 8.84
CA LEU A 186 -1.00 -20.77 8.70
C LEU A 186 -0.50 -22.19 8.42
N ASP A 187 -1.07 -23.17 9.10
CA ASP A 187 -0.87 -24.58 8.78
C ASP A 187 -2.02 -25.06 7.89
N VAL A 188 -1.71 -25.37 6.65
CA VAL A 188 -2.66 -25.78 5.61
C VAL A 188 -2.33 -27.21 5.20
N GLY A 189 -2.83 -28.17 5.99
CA GLY A 189 -2.67 -29.59 5.70
C GLY A 189 -1.21 -30.07 5.75
N GLY A 190 -0.40 -29.52 6.67
CA GLY A 190 1.02 -29.82 6.79
C GLY A 190 1.93 -28.92 5.95
N VAL A 191 1.35 -28.03 5.13
CA VAL A 191 2.09 -26.95 4.46
C VAL A 191 1.99 -25.68 5.29
N LYS A 192 3.14 -25.09 5.62
CA LYS A 192 3.21 -23.83 6.37
C LYS A 192 3.20 -22.64 5.43
N LEU A 193 2.17 -21.80 5.50
CA LEU A 193 2.06 -20.54 4.75
C LEU A 193 2.40 -19.35 5.64
N ARG A 194 3.49 -18.67 5.34
CA ARG A 194 3.90 -17.41 5.98
C ARG A 194 3.29 -16.23 5.24
N LEU A 195 2.34 -15.57 5.86
CA LEU A 195 1.71 -14.37 5.32
C LEU A 195 2.51 -13.12 5.73
N LEU A 196 2.85 -12.31 4.73
CA LEU A 196 3.51 -11.01 4.83
C LEU A 196 2.57 -9.97 4.23
N GLY A 197 2.21 -8.92 4.97
CA GLY A 197 1.14 -7.99 4.59
C GLY A 197 1.62 -6.59 4.26
N LEU A 198 1.06 -5.98 3.22
CA LEU A 198 1.21 -4.55 2.94
C LEU A 198 -0.09 -3.95 2.43
N GLY A 199 -0.73 -3.10 3.23
CA GLY A 199 -1.97 -2.46 2.86
C GLY A 199 -1.80 -1.12 2.15
N GLY A 200 -2.90 -0.63 1.59
CA GLY A 200 -3.00 0.70 1.00
C GLY A 200 -2.68 0.75 -0.49
N ALA A 201 -3.01 1.88 -1.11
CA ALA A 201 -2.59 2.19 -2.47
C ALA A 201 -1.11 2.58 -2.54
N VAL A 202 -0.45 2.28 -3.64
CA VAL A 202 0.90 2.81 -3.93
C VAL A 202 0.75 4.12 -4.67
N VAL A 203 1.11 5.23 -4.01
CA VAL A 203 1.01 6.58 -4.58
C VAL A 203 2.36 7.27 -4.44
N MET A 204 3.07 7.44 -5.56
CA MET A 204 4.49 7.84 -5.56
C MET A 204 4.76 9.12 -4.76
N HIS A 205 3.93 10.15 -4.91
CA HIS A 205 4.08 11.43 -4.20
C HIS A 205 3.64 11.39 -2.73
N LYS A 206 3.10 10.26 -2.24
CA LYS A 206 2.72 10.04 -0.84
C LYS A 206 3.60 9.03 -0.12
N LEU A 207 4.63 8.47 -0.78
CA LEU A 207 5.53 7.47 -0.17
C LEU A 207 6.24 7.98 1.09
N PHE A 208 6.38 9.31 1.22
CA PHE A 208 7.04 9.96 2.34
C PHE A 208 6.04 10.71 3.24
N ASP A 209 4.74 10.43 3.16
CA ASP A 209 3.70 11.11 3.95
C ASP A 209 2.90 10.10 4.76
N ASN A 210 2.80 10.25 6.09
CA ASN A 210 1.90 9.40 6.90
C ASN A 210 0.48 9.96 7.01
N GLY A 211 0.20 11.16 6.49
CA GLY A 211 -1.13 11.74 6.51
C GLY A 211 -1.64 12.00 7.94
N GLU A 212 -2.80 11.42 8.28
CA GLU A 212 -3.40 11.45 9.62
C GLU A 212 -3.00 10.26 10.51
N GLY A 213 -2.19 9.33 9.99
CA GLY A 213 -1.63 8.20 10.75
C GLY A 213 -0.88 8.65 12.00
N LYS A 214 -0.98 7.83 13.05
CA LYS A 214 -0.23 8.03 14.30
C LYS A 214 0.96 7.07 14.40
N THR A 215 0.87 5.93 13.73
CA THR A 215 1.94 4.93 13.60
C THR A 215 2.44 4.88 12.15
N THR A 216 2.99 3.75 11.72
CA THR A 216 3.43 3.50 10.33
C THR A 216 2.29 3.41 9.32
N ILE A 217 1.05 3.14 9.76
CA ILE A 217 -0.09 3.10 8.84
C ILE A 217 -0.38 4.51 8.34
N ALA A 218 -0.28 4.70 7.03
CA ALA A 218 -0.57 5.98 6.41
C ALA A 218 -1.97 6.05 5.80
N GLY A 219 -2.62 7.17 6.03
CA GLY A 219 -3.93 7.44 5.48
C GLY A 219 -4.50 8.75 5.99
N GLY A 220 -5.60 9.19 5.41
CA GLY A 220 -6.30 10.41 5.78
C GLY A 220 -7.53 10.61 4.93
N GLN A 221 -8.55 11.24 5.50
CA GLN A 221 -9.80 11.56 4.81
C GLN A 221 -10.48 10.37 4.08
N GLY A 222 -10.37 9.17 4.67
CA GLY A 222 -10.89 7.92 4.12
C GLY A 222 -10.08 7.29 2.99
N THR A 223 -8.87 7.79 2.74
CA THR A 223 -7.91 7.21 1.79
C THR A 223 -6.70 6.67 2.52
N MET A 224 -6.20 5.51 2.10
CA MET A 224 -5.06 4.83 2.71
C MET A 224 -3.99 4.57 1.64
N TRP A 225 -2.73 4.70 2.02
CA TRP A 225 -1.62 4.46 1.11
C TRP A 225 -0.45 3.81 1.82
N THR A 226 0.44 3.22 1.04
CA THR A 226 1.68 2.63 1.52
C THR A 226 2.78 3.69 1.57
N THR A 227 3.61 3.66 2.60
CA THR A 227 4.81 4.51 2.70
C THR A 227 6.09 3.72 2.56
N LEU A 228 7.19 4.44 2.34
CA LEU A 228 8.51 3.85 2.18
C LEU A 228 8.99 3.16 3.47
N LEU A 229 8.64 3.68 4.65
CA LEU A 229 8.94 3.01 5.92
C LEU A 229 8.23 1.69 6.06
N GLN A 230 6.97 1.62 5.64
CA GLN A 230 6.22 0.36 5.69
C GLN A 230 6.87 -0.70 4.81
N MET A 231 7.41 -0.32 3.65
CA MET A 231 8.18 -1.24 2.83
C MET A 231 9.47 -1.69 3.54
N GLY A 232 10.18 -0.78 4.18
CA GLY A 232 11.40 -1.06 4.94
C GLY A 232 11.17 -1.97 6.15
N GLU A 233 10.09 -1.73 6.90
CA GLU A 233 9.69 -2.54 8.05
C GLU A 233 9.23 -3.93 7.62
N LEU A 234 8.51 -4.02 6.50
CA LEU A 234 8.11 -5.31 5.95
C LEU A 234 9.33 -6.14 5.54
N VAL A 235 10.38 -5.52 4.98
CA VAL A 235 11.66 -6.20 4.68
C VAL A 235 12.32 -6.71 5.96
N ASP A 236 12.34 -5.92 7.03
CA ASP A 236 12.88 -6.34 8.32
C ASP A 236 12.09 -7.53 8.90
N THR A 237 10.76 -7.40 8.99
CA THR A 237 9.85 -8.47 9.42
C THR A 237 10.06 -9.74 8.61
N ALA A 238 10.14 -9.62 7.29
CA ALA A 238 10.37 -10.71 6.36
C ALA A 238 11.69 -11.45 6.59
N ASN A 239 12.77 -10.73 6.89
CA ASN A 239 14.07 -11.32 7.19
C ASN A 239 14.08 -12.01 8.56
N ARG A 240 13.48 -11.37 9.56
CA ARG A 240 13.41 -11.90 10.93
C ARG A 240 12.64 -13.21 11.04
N VAL A 241 11.60 -13.39 10.23
CA VAL A 241 10.75 -14.60 10.23
C VAL A 241 11.10 -15.58 9.11
N TYR A 242 12.29 -15.47 8.51
CA TYR A 242 12.67 -16.33 7.41
C TYR A 242 12.93 -17.78 7.85
N ASP A 243 12.12 -18.69 7.31
CA ASP A 243 12.30 -20.14 7.41
C ASP A 243 12.17 -20.73 5.98
N PRO A 244 13.21 -21.41 5.46
CA PRO A 244 13.18 -21.97 4.11
C PRO A 244 12.22 -23.17 3.94
N SER A 245 11.67 -23.72 5.04
CA SER A 245 10.65 -24.77 5.00
C SER A 245 9.22 -24.23 4.84
N GLU A 246 9.03 -22.91 4.99
CA GLU A 246 7.73 -22.24 4.87
C GLU A 246 7.54 -21.66 3.46
N THR A 247 6.30 -21.69 2.96
CA THR A 247 5.92 -20.98 1.73
C THR A 247 5.54 -19.55 2.08
N ARG A 248 6.20 -18.56 1.48
CA ARG A 248 6.01 -17.14 1.77
C ARG A 248 5.00 -16.52 0.80
N VAL A 249 3.93 -15.97 1.35
CA VAL A 249 2.84 -15.36 0.61
C VAL A 249 2.81 -13.86 0.90
N PHE A 250 3.07 -13.06 -0.12
CA PHE A 250 2.95 -11.60 -0.03
C PHE A 250 1.52 -11.16 -0.32
N VAL A 251 0.80 -10.75 0.72
CA VAL A 251 -0.57 -10.25 0.63
C VAL A 251 -0.51 -8.72 0.54
N THR A 252 -1.03 -8.14 -0.54
CA THR A 252 -0.97 -6.69 -0.77
C THR A 252 -2.26 -6.19 -1.41
N HIS A 253 -2.66 -4.96 -1.14
CA HIS A 253 -3.80 -4.39 -1.85
C HIS A 253 -3.44 -4.04 -3.30
N ALA A 254 -2.44 -3.18 -3.49
CA ALA A 254 -1.93 -2.85 -4.80
C ALA A 254 -1.20 -4.05 -5.43
N SER A 255 -1.36 -4.24 -6.74
CA SER A 255 -0.89 -5.44 -7.42
C SER A 255 0.57 -5.33 -7.89
N PRO A 256 1.45 -6.28 -7.53
CA PRO A 256 2.82 -6.36 -8.05
C PRO A 256 2.91 -6.52 -9.58
N ALA A 257 1.85 -7.00 -10.25
CA ALA A 257 1.81 -7.01 -11.72
C ALA A 257 1.90 -5.60 -12.31
N ARG A 258 1.23 -4.64 -11.66
CA ARG A 258 1.11 -3.26 -12.12
C ARG A 258 2.21 -2.38 -11.54
N GLU A 259 2.50 -2.54 -10.25
CA GLU A 259 3.42 -1.69 -9.50
C GLU A 259 4.84 -2.25 -9.52
N GLY A 260 5.76 -1.60 -10.25
CA GLY A 260 7.17 -2.01 -10.34
C GLY A 260 7.87 -2.07 -8.98
N MET A 261 7.61 -1.10 -8.10
CA MET A 261 8.08 -1.10 -6.71
C MET A 261 7.65 -2.35 -5.94
N LEU A 262 6.37 -2.72 -6.01
CA LEU A 262 5.87 -3.91 -5.32
C LEU A 262 6.36 -5.21 -5.95
N ASN A 263 6.62 -5.19 -7.26
CA ASN A 263 7.25 -6.30 -7.94
C ASN A 263 8.65 -6.57 -7.38
N GLN A 264 9.49 -5.53 -7.29
CA GLN A 264 10.82 -5.64 -6.70
C GLN A 264 10.77 -5.98 -5.20
N LEU A 265 9.80 -5.43 -4.47
CA LEU A 265 9.59 -5.77 -3.08
C LEU A 265 9.26 -7.27 -2.94
N SER A 266 8.39 -7.82 -3.78
CA SER A 266 8.04 -9.26 -3.76
C SER A 266 9.29 -10.15 -3.89
N VAL A 267 10.22 -9.78 -4.79
CA VAL A 267 11.52 -10.45 -4.95
C VAL A 267 12.37 -10.30 -3.70
N THR A 268 12.45 -9.09 -3.14
CA THR A 268 13.23 -8.79 -1.93
C THR A 268 12.73 -9.56 -0.71
N LEU A 269 11.41 -9.73 -0.57
CA LEU A 269 10.77 -10.51 0.48
C LEU A 269 10.95 -12.02 0.29
N LYS A 270 11.51 -12.47 -0.84
CA LYS A 270 11.56 -13.89 -1.24
C LYS A 270 10.17 -14.52 -1.20
N ALA A 271 9.16 -13.81 -1.69
CA ALA A 271 7.80 -14.32 -1.75
C ALA A 271 7.69 -15.39 -2.85
N ASP A 272 7.12 -16.55 -2.52
CA ASP A 272 6.82 -17.61 -3.49
C ASP A 272 5.57 -17.27 -4.30
N PHE A 273 4.59 -16.65 -3.64
CA PHE A 273 3.36 -16.16 -4.26
C PHE A 273 3.03 -14.76 -3.77
N SER A 274 2.37 -13.97 -4.62
CA SER A 274 1.66 -12.78 -4.18
C SER A 274 0.16 -12.97 -4.39
N ILE A 275 -0.63 -12.44 -3.46
CA ILE A 275 -2.09 -12.38 -3.56
C ILE A 275 -2.46 -10.91 -3.40
N SER A 276 -3.07 -10.35 -4.45
CA SER A 276 -3.44 -8.94 -4.46
C SER A 276 -4.84 -8.69 -4.98
N ALA A 277 -5.38 -7.53 -4.64
CA ALA A 277 -6.56 -7.04 -5.34
C ALA A 277 -6.18 -6.71 -6.80
N GLY A 278 -7.18 -6.71 -7.67
CA GLY A 278 -7.04 -6.34 -9.07
C GLY A 278 -8.10 -5.31 -9.44
N LEU A 279 -7.69 -4.10 -9.79
CA LEU A 279 -8.63 -3.07 -10.25
C LEU A 279 -9.34 -3.58 -11.52
N HIS A 280 -10.67 -3.74 -11.43
CA HIS A 280 -11.57 -4.19 -12.50
C HIS A 280 -11.47 -5.67 -12.91
N PHE A 281 -10.90 -6.55 -12.09
CA PHE A 281 -10.96 -7.99 -12.35
C PHE A 281 -12.28 -8.56 -11.85
N ARG A 282 -13.08 -9.12 -12.77
CA ARG A 282 -14.30 -9.86 -12.42
C ARG A 282 -14.00 -11.27 -11.91
N TYR A 283 -12.83 -11.81 -12.27
CA TYR A 283 -12.41 -13.17 -11.97
C TYR A 283 -10.96 -13.16 -11.46
N GLY A 284 -10.67 -14.07 -10.52
CA GLY A 284 -9.30 -14.30 -10.09
C GLY A 284 -8.42 -14.72 -11.26
N SER A 285 -7.20 -14.22 -11.31
CA SER A 285 -6.20 -14.56 -12.33
C SER A 285 -4.93 -15.03 -11.64
N SER A 286 -4.35 -16.11 -12.14
CA SER A 286 -3.04 -16.61 -11.71
C SER A 286 -2.07 -16.51 -12.87
N TYR A 287 -0.90 -15.95 -12.61
CA TYR A 287 0.15 -15.76 -13.59
C TYR A 287 1.51 -15.76 -12.91
N ASN A 288 2.54 -15.93 -13.71
CA ASN A 288 3.90 -15.54 -13.35
C ASN A 288 4.37 -14.43 -14.30
N GLU A 289 5.35 -13.63 -13.90
CA GLU A 289 5.83 -12.50 -14.72
C GLU A 289 6.32 -12.97 -16.11
N PHE A 290 6.92 -14.16 -16.22
CA PHE A 290 7.38 -14.67 -17.51
C PHE A 290 6.22 -14.94 -18.49
N SER A 291 5.04 -15.30 -18.00
CA SER A 291 3.86 -15.61 -18.82
C SER A 291 3.09 -14.39 -19.33
N VAL A 292 3.22 -13.24 -18.66
CA VAL A 292 2.42 -12.04 -18.97
C VAL A 292 3.25 -10.90 -19.58
N ASN A 293 4.58 -10.96 -19.49
CA ASN A 293 5.45 -10.00 -20.16
C ASN A 293 5.93 -10.58 -21.50
N PRO A 294 5.79 -9.84 -22.62
CA PRO A 294 6.17 -10.34 -23.95
C PRO A 294 7.67 -10.58 -24.09
N THR A 295 8.50 -9.84 -23.35
CA THR A 295 9.96 -9.95 -23.36
C THR A 295 10.54 -9.63 -21.98
N LEU A 296 11.78 -10.06 -21.73
CA LEU A 296 12.53 -9.66 -20.53
C LEU A 296 12.73 -8.14 -20.44
N ASP A 297 12.97 -7.48 -21.57
CA ASP A 297 13.18 -6.03 -21.61
C ASP A 297 11.90 -5.26 -21.28
N HIS A 298 10.72 -5.81 -21.62
CA HIS A 298 9.44 -5.24 -21.20
C HIS A 298 9.30 -5.27 -19.67
N TYR A 299 9.61 -6.42 -19.05
CA TYR A 299 9.60 -6.57 -17.60
C TYR A 299 10.61 -5.62 -16.92
N ARG A 300 11.84 -5.53 -17.43
CA ARG A 300 12.85 -4.59 -16.96
C ARG A 300 12.43 -3.14 -17.14
N GLY A 301 11.78 -2.81 -18.25
CA GLY A 301 11.25 -1.48 -18.52
C GLY A 301 10.20 -1.04 -17.50
N LYS A 302 9.31 -1.95 -17.07
CA LYS A 302 8.35 -1.70 -15.98
C LYS A 302 9.05 -1.31 -14.67
N LEU A 303 10.08 -2.07 -14.29
CA LEU A 303 10.88 -1.77 -13.10
C LEU A 303 11.65 -0.44 -13.25
N ALA A 304 12.30 -0.22 -14.39
CA ALA A 304 13.08 0.99 -14.64
C ALA A 304 12.22 2.27 -14.63
N ALA A 305 11.03 2.23 -15.21
CA ALA A 305 10.07 3.34 -15.15
C ALA A 305 9.66 3.65 -13.70
N SER A 306 9.38 2.62 -12.91
CA SER A 306 9.05 2.77 -11.50
C SER A 306 10.21 3.35 -10.67
N LYS A 307 11.46 2.95 -10.97
CA LYS A 307 12.67 3.51 -10.35
C LYS A 307 12.85 4.99 -10.69
N ALA A 308 12.66 5.36 -11.95
CA ALA A 308 12.75 6.76 -12.39
C ALA A 308 11.72 7.63 -11.66
N SER A 309 10.45 7.20 -11.63
CA SER A 309 9.39 7.92 -10.91
C SER A 309 9.66 8.04 -9.41
N PHE A 310 10.28 7.03 -8.79
CA PHE A 310 10.72 7.12 -7.40
C PHE A 310 11.81 8.18 -7.23
N ASN A 311 12.85 8.14 -8.06
CA ASN A 311 13.98 9.07 -7.97
C ASN A 311 13.56 10.53 -8.16
N ASP A 312 12.63 10.81 -9.08
CA ASP A 312 12.09 12.17 -9.27
C ASP A 312 11.49 12.75 -7.98
N VAL A 313 10.78 11.91 -7.21
CA VAL A 313 10.23 12.31 -5.91
C VAL A 313 11.32 12.36 -4.85
N TRP A 314 12.17 11.34 -4.77
CA TRP A 314 13.23 11.22 -3.77
C TRP A 314 14.20 12.39 -3.83
N ASP A 315 14.68 12.78 -5.00
CA ASP A 315 15.62 13.89 -5.17
C ASP A 315 15.03 15.24 -4.72
N THR A 316 13.70 15.36 -4.76
CA THR A 316 12.99 16.55 -4.28
C THR A 316 12.90 16.59 -2.76
N VAL A 317 12.69 15.43 -2.09
CA VAL A 317 12.38 15.37 -0.65
C VAL A 317 13.54 14.88 0.23
N LYS A 318 14.59 14.30 -0.36
CA LYS A 318 15.70 13.63 0.33
C LYS A 318 16.27 14.44 1.49
N GLY A 319 16.60 15.71 1.26
CA GLY A 319 17.21 16.56 2.29
C GLY A 319 16.31 16.76 3.51
N GLU A 320 14.99 16.87 3.31
CA GLU A 320 14.02 17.00 4.40
C GLU A 320 13.81 15.67 5.12
N VAL A 321 13.71 14.56 4.39
CA VAL A 321 13.54 13.22 4.96
C VAL A 321 14.77 12.82 5.79
N GLU A 322 15.98 12.97 5.24
CA GLU A 322 17.24 12.66 5.95
C GLU A 322 17.38 13.51 7.22
N THR A 323 17.00 14.79 7.16
CA THR A 323 17.02 15.67 8.34
C THR A 323 16.00 15.22 9.39
N ALA A 324 14.80 14.82 8.97
CA ALA A 324 13.74 14.36 9.86
C ALA A 324 14.12 13.04 10.57
N ILE A 325 14.76 12.10 9.90
CA ILE A 325 15.09 10.81 10.55
C ILE A 325 16.47 10.80 11.22
N ASN A 326 17.25 11.88 11.13
CA ASN A 326 18.63 11.91 11.63
C ASN A 326 18.73 11.54 13.14
N ALA A 327 17.70 11.86 13.92
CA ALA A 327 17.64 11.54 15.35
C ALA A 327 17.02 10.16 15.65
N ASN A 328 16.52 9.43 14.65
CA ASN A 328 15.85 8.14 14.81
C ASN A 328 16.55 7.05 13.99
N GLU A 329 17.45 6.32 14.64
CA GLU A 329 18.25 5.24 14.03
C GLU A 329 17.39 4.08 13.50
N ALA A 330 16.29 3.76 14.17
CA ALA A 330 15.36 2.72 13.71
C ALA A 330 14.75 3.10 12.36
N GLN A 331 14.23 4.33 12.24
CA GLN A 331 13.68 4.82 10.98
C GLN A 331 14.71 4.95 9.87
N ARG A 332 15.95 5.31 10.22
CA ARG A 332 17.05 5.31 9.26
C ARG A 332 17.30 3.91 8.70
N THR A 333 17.32 2.90 9.56
CA THR A 333 17.46 1.50 9.13
C THR A 333 16.32 1.07 8.21
N LEU A 334 15.07 1.44 8.55
CA LEU A 334 13.90 1.17 7.70
C LEU A 334 13.98 1.88 6.34
N LEU A 335 14.41 3.14 6.33
CA LEU A 335 14.62 3.87 5.08
C LEU A 335 15.70 3.19 4.23
N ASP A 336 16.83 2.83 4.83
CA ASP A 336 17.94 2.17 4.12
C ASP A 336 17.48 0.82 3.53
N ASN A 337 16.72 0.03 4.30
CA ASN A 337 16.09 -1.21 3.79
C ASN A 337 15.21 -0.94 2.57
N ALA A 338 14.43 0.13 2.60
CA ALA A 338 13.53 0.48 1.51
C ALA A 338 14.26 1.05 0.29
N LEU A 339 15.28 1.89 0.46
CA LEU A 339 16.13 2.40 -0.62
C LEU A 339 16.89 1.26 -1.32
N ASN A 340 17.35 0.26 -0.56
CA ASN A 340 17.97 -0.94 -1.10
C ASN A 340 17.06 -1.73 -2.06
N ILE A 341 15.73 -1.62 -1.93
CA ILE A 341 14.77 -2.20 -2.89
C ILE A 341 14.95 -1.49 -4.24
N VAL A 342 14.91 -0.16 -4.22
CA VAL A 342 14.98 0.71 -5.42
C VAL A 342 16.33 0.59 -6.12
N GLU A 343 17.42 0.56 -5.35
CA GLU A 343 18.77 0.48 -5.90
C GLU A 343 18.97 -0.78 -6.76
N LYS A 344 18.37 -1.90 -6.35
CA LYS A 344 18.42 -3.19 -7.06
C LYS A 344 17.55 -3.25 -8.31
N MET A 345 16.67 -2.26 -8.53
CA MET A 345 15.86 -2.18 -9.75
C MET A 345 16.74 -1.77 -10.95
N PRO A 346 16.50 -2.31 -12.16
CA PRO A 346 17.18 -1.87 -13.37
C PRO A 346 16.94 -0.39 -13.64
N THR A 347 17.92 0.29 -14.24
CA THR A 347 17.79 1.71 -14.65
C THR A 347 17.39 1.84 -16.12
N ILE A 348 17.61 0.81 -16.93
CA ILE A 348 17.27 0.79 -18.36
C ILE A 348 16.53 -0.51 -18.71
N ALA A 349 15.62 -0.44 -19.68
CA ALA A 349 14.89 -1.60 -20.18
C ALA A 349 15.81 -2.57 -20.93
N ASN A 350 16.71 -2.02 -21.76
CA ASN A 350 17.63 -2.78 -22.60
C ASN A 350 18.88 -3.20 -21.80
N GLY A 351 18.77 -4.28 -21.04
CA GLY A 351 19.92 -4.92 -20.40
C GLY A 351 20.44 -6.09 -21.23
N GLY A 352 21.72 -6.42 -21.13
CA GLY A 352 22.25 -7.67 -21.69
C GLY A 352 21.44 -8.89 -21.21
N ASN A 353 21.37 -9.94 -22.04
CA ASN A 353 20.74 -11.20 -21.67
C ASN A 353 21.53 -11.83 -20.51
N PRO A 354 20.94 -12.03 -19.31
CA PRO A 354 21.65 -12.57 -18.14
C PRO A 354 22.05 -14.03 -18.32
N PHE A 355 21.54 -14.72 -19.34
CA PHE A 355 21.85 -16.11 -19.67
C PHE A 355 22.86 -16.26 -20.82
N GLY A 356 23.51 -15.17 -21.27
CA GLY A 356 24.57 -15.23 -22.29
C GLY A 356 24.03 -15.61 -23.67
N GLY A 357 23.31 -14.70 -24.31
CA GLY A 357 22.89 -14.82 -25.71
C GLY A 357 23.07 -13.49 -26.44
N PRO A 358 23.20 -13.50 -27.78
CA PRO A 358 23.43 -12.29 -28.55
C PRO A 358 22.33 -11.27 -28.28
N VAL A 359 22.73 -10.10 -27.79
CA VAL A 359 21.87 -8.92 -27.73
C VAL A 359 21.54 -8.54 -29.16
N ALA A 360 20.26 -8.64 -29.55
CA ALA A 360 19.82 -8.06 -30.80
C ALA A 360 20.01 -6.55 -30.67
N ALA A 361 21.08 -6.02 -31.27
CA ALA A 361 21.28 -4.61 -31.47
C ALA A 361 20.26 -4.12 -32.51
N SER A 362 18.98 -4.13 -32.16
CA SER A 362 17.97 -3.38 -32.89
C SER A 362 17.82 -2.05 -32.20
N ASN A 363 18.09 -0.97 -32.94
CA ASN A 363 17.65 0.40 -32.68
C ASN A 363 16.10 0.55 -32.63
N ALA A 364 15.39 -0.51 -32.28
CA ALA A 364 14.02 -0.47 -31.80
C ALA A 364 14.11 -0.38 -30.28
N GLY A 365 14.49 0.80 -29.78
CA GLY A 365 14.14 1.13 -28.40
C GLY A 365 12.66 0.86 -28.27
N GLY A 366 12.29 -0.12 -27.45
CA GLY A 366 10.90 -0.35 -27.09
C GLY A 366 10.41 0.93 -26.47
N GLN A 367 9.85 1.81 -27.31
CA GLN A 367 9.16 2.99 -26.88
C GLN A 367 8.08 2.43 -25.97
N VAL A 368 8.24 2.66 -24.67
CA VAL A 368 7.25 2.26 -23.68
C VAL A 368 6.03 3.07 -24.08
N ASP A 369 5.12 2.45 -24.83
CA ASP A 369 3.97 3.13 -25.37
C ASP A 369 3.01 3.35 -24.20
N GLU A 370 3.19 4.49 -23.55
CA GLU A 370 2.35 5.01 -22.48
C GLU A 370 0.86 5.03 -22.88
N THR A 371 0.55 4.93 -24.17
CA THR A 371 -0.82 4.91 -24.70
C THR A 371 -1.50 3.54 -24.66
N SER A 372 -0.74 2.45 -24.54
CA SER A 372 -1.32 1.11 -24.36
C SER A 372 -1.95 0.90 -22.97
N ASN A 373 -1.52 1.71 -21.99
CA ASN A 373 -2.19 1.86 -20.69
C ASN A 373 -3.32 2.93 -20.70
N ARG A 374 -3.57 3.59 -21.86
CA ARG A 374 -4.61 4.62 -22.06
C ARG A 374 -5.60 4.28 -23.18
N ARG A 375 -5.96 3.00 -23.38
CA ARG A 375 -7.19 2.71 -24.14
C ARG A 375 -8.41 3.13 -23.31
N THR A 376 -8.94 4.29 -23.66
CA THR A 376 -10.18 4.86 -23.13
C THR A 376 -11.39 3.98 -23.42
N PRO A 377 -12.16 3.54 -22.41
CA PRO A 377 -13.58 3.32 -22.60
C PRO A 377 -14.29 4.68 -22.59
N HIS A 378 -15.25 4.88 -23.49
CA HIS A 378 -16.15 6.02 -23.42
C HIS A 378 -16.95 5.98 -22.07
N ASN A 379 -17.07 7.16 -21.44
CA ASN A 379 -17.86 7.53 -20.22
C ASN A 379 -17.20 7.37 -18.81
N PRO A 380 -17.59 8.20 -17.82
CA PRO A 380 -16.66 9.06 -17.10
C PRO A 380 -16.24 8.47 -15.75
N THR A 381 -15.02 7.93 -15.65
CA THR A 381 -14.48 7.40 -14.38
C THR A 381 -13.05 7.85 -14.07
N THR A 382 -12.49 8.80 -14.81
CA THR A 382 -11.11 9.28 -14.61
C THR A 382 -10.92 10.30 -13.48
N ALA A 383 -11.77 10.37 -12.45
CA ALA A 383 -11.74 11.46 -11.47
C ALA A 383 -10.76 11.27 -10.30
N ILE A 384 -10.17 10.08 -10.11
CA ILE A 384 -9.16 9.87 -9.04
C ILE A 384 -7.73 9.97 -9.61
N ASP A 385 -7.48 9.55 -10.86
CA ASP A 385 -6.17 9.68 -11.53
C ASP A 385 -5.96 10.95 -12.37
N ARG A 386 -6.99 11.80 -12.60
CA ARG A 386 -6.84 13.11 -13.31
C ARG A 386 -6.72 14.33 -12.39
N ALA A 387 -6.20 14.20 -11.17
CA ALA A 387 -5.92 15.34 -10.31
C ALA A 387 -4.49 15.92 -10.54
N GLY A 388 -4.10 16.10 -11.81
CA GLY A 388 -2.82 16.74 -12.18
C GLY A 388 -2.77 17.44 -13.53
N ARG A 389 -3.87 17.48 -14.31
CA ARG A 389 -3.90 18.20 -15.60
C ARG A 389 -5.18 19.02 -15.77
N ALA A 390 -5.17 20.21 -15.17
CA ALA A 390 -5.86 21.39 -15.67
C ALA A 390 -5.10 22.62 -15.15
N GLY A 391 -4.21 23.15 -16.00
CA GLY A 391 -3.33 24.28 -15.75
C GLY A 391 -2.19 24.24 -16.75
N SER A 392 -2.44 24.65 -18.01
CA SER A 392 -1.37 24.81 -18.98
C SER A 392 -0.65 26.14 -18.74
N TRP A 393 0.67 26.07 -18.91
CA TRP A 393 1.68 27.15 -18.90
C TRP A 393 2.12 27.71 -17.55
N CYS A 394 3.20 27.13 -17.02
CA CYS A 394 4.40 27.89 -16.68
C CYS A 394 5.63 26.98 -16.73
N SER A 395 6.55 27.27 -17.66
CA SER A 395 7.98 26.97 -17.49
C SER A 395 8.48 27.66 -16.20
N PRO A 396 9.55 27.18 -15.52
CA PRO A 396 9.71 27.33 -14.08
C PRO A 396 10.00 28.78 -13.70
N ARG A 397 9.00 29.44 -13.11
CA ARG A 397 9.20 30.58 -12.22
C ARG A 397 8.26 30.49 -11.01
N THR A 398 8.85 30.03 -9.92
CA THR A 398 8.61 30.51 -8.55
C THR A 398 7.16 30.64 -8.09
N THR A 399 6.60 29.55 -7.56
CA THR A 399 5.88 29.59 -6.28
C THR A 399 6.14 28.27 -5.55
N LYS A 400 7.08 28.29 -4.59
CA LYS A 400 7.24 27.21 -3.63
C LYS A 400 5.95 27.13 -2.79
N THR A 401 5.15 26.09 -2.96
CA THR A 401 4.26 25.67 -1.88
C THR A 401 5.16 25.07 -0.81
N ASN A 402 5.28 25.73 0.33
CA ASN A 402 6.15 25.30 1.42
C ASN A 402 5.46 24.14 2.15
N TRP A 403 5.75 22.92 1.73
CA TRP A 403 5.55 21.74 2.55
C TRP A 403 6.80 21.56 3.40
N ARG A 404 6.63 21.19 4.67
CA ARG A 404 7.75 20.87 5.55
C ARG A 404 7.55 19.49 6.13
N CYS A 405 8.56 18.64 6.00
CA CYS A 405 8.59 17.37 6.73
C CYS A 405 8.73 17.66 8.24
N SER A 406 7.78 17.18 9.03
CA SER A 406 7.80 17.25 10.50
C SER A 406 7.82 15.85 11.09
N ILE A 407 8.50 15.68 12.23
CA ILE A 407 8.46 14.45 13.02
C ILE A 407 7.41 14.65 14.11
N ARG A 408 6.47 13.72 14.23
CA ARG A 408 5.55 13.67 15.38
C ARG A 408 6.22 12.92 16.53
N THR A 409 6.59 13.63 17.59
CA THR A 409 6.98 13.02 18.87
C THR A 409 5.79 13.11 19.82
N ASP A 410 4.82 12.18 19.71
CA ASP A 410 3.81 12.03 20.77
C ASP A 410 4.34 11.02 21.81
N THR A 411 4.12 11.30 23.08
CA THR A 411 4.73 10.65 24.26
C THR A 411 4.37 9.17 24.46
N SER A 412 3.70 8.53 23.49
CA SER A 412 3.28 7.12 23.56
C SER A 412 3.58 6.30 22.30
N THR A 413 4.14 6.89 21.24
CA THR A 413 4.42 6.21 19.97
C THR A 413 5.79 6.62 19.44
N GLU A 414 6.49 5.70 18.76
CA GLU A 414 7.74 6.03 18.06
C GLU A 414 7.55 7.24 17.12
N PRO A 415 8.59 8.06 16.89
CA PRO A 415 8.45 9.26 16.07
C PRO A 415 8.11 8.89 14.62
N TRP A 416 7.21 9.59 13.93
CA TRP A 416 6.89 9.35 12.50
C TRP A 416 6.86 10.65 11.70
N TRP A 417 7.18 10.59 10.40
CA TRP A 417 7.18 11.78 9.54
C TRP A 417 5.79 12.10 8.98
N ARG A 418 5.55 13.39 8.74
CA ARG A 418 4.37 13.92 8.06
C ARG A 418 4.75 15.15 7.25
N TRP A 419 4.04 15.37 6.13
CA TRP A 419 4.11 16.65 5.45
C TRP A 419 3.03 17.59 5.97
N ASP A 420 3.46 18.69 6.60
CA ASP A 420 2.55 19.76 7.00
C ASP A 420 2.60 20.91 5.98
N HIS A 421 1.44 21.50 5.71
CA HIS A 421 1.35 22.71 4.91
C HIS A 421 1.81 23.91 5.75
N VAL A 422 2.90 24.57 5.37
CA VAL A 422 3.33 25.80 6.03
C VAL A 422 2.48 26.95 5.51
N SER A 423 1.47 27.38 6.28
CA SER A 423 0.81 28.66 6.01
C SER A 423 1.82 29.78 6.28
N THR A 424 2.26 30.48 5.24
CA THR A 424 2.99 31.74 5.44
C THR A 424 2.02 32.75 6.01
N ALA A 425 2.01 32.90 7.33
CA ALA A 425 1.41 34.07 7.97
C ALA A 425 2.22 35.29 7.50
N ASN A 426 1.58 36.18 6.75
CA ASN A 426 2.15 37.50 6.43
C ASN A 426 2.30 38.29 7.74
N THR A 427 3.45 38.21 8.39
CA THR A 427 3.85 39.16 9.42
C THR A 427 4.22 40.47 8.75
N ALA A 428 3.24 41.36 8.58
CA ALA A 428 3.50 42.76 8.25
C ALA A 428 4.15 43.45 9.46
N SER A 429 5.48 43.57 9.42
CA SER A 429 6.25 44.41 10.32
C SER A 429 6.03 45.88 9.97
N THR A 430 5.27 46.61 10.79
CA THR A 430 5.21 48.08 10.76
C THR A 430 6.45 48.64 11.42
N ARG A 431 7.41 49.06 10.59
CA ARG A 431 8.61 49.80 10.96
C ARG A 431 8.24 51.26 11.23
N ALA A 432 7.95 51.63 12.48
CA ALA A 432 7.81 53.03 12.89
C ALA A 432 9.19 53.62 13.24
N LYS A 433 9.52 54.75 12.59
CA LYS A 433 10.77 55.50 12.74
C LYS A 433 10.92 56.08 14.16
N GLN A 434 12.11 55.92 14.73
CA GLN A 434 12.59 56.67 15.88
C GLN A 434 12.99 58.10 15.48
N THR A 435 12.39 59.07 16.14
CA THR A 435 12.94 60.38 16.52
C THR A 435 12.37 60.61 17.92
N GLY A 436 13.10 60.57 19.03
CA GLY A 436 14.32 61.30 19.34
C GLY A 436 13.93 62.52 20.20
N GLY A 437 14.12 62.46 21.52
CA GLY A 437 14.23 63.67 22.36
C GLY A 437 13.27 63.82 23.55
N ALA A 438 13.73 63.36 24.72
CA ALA A 438 13.80 64.07 26.01
C ALA A 438 12.56 64.62 26.77
N ALA A 439 12.67 64.42 28.10
CA ALA A 439 12.03 65.12 29.23
C ALA A 439 10.53 64.81 29.47
N SER A 440 9.95 64.80 30.68
CA SER A 440 10.32 64.69 32.09
C SER A 440 9.00 64.95 32.85
N SER A 441 8.79 64.30 34.02
CA SER A 441 7.77 64.64 35.04
C SER A 441 6.29 64.54 34.58
N GLU A 442 5.24 64.43 35.39
CA GLU A 442 4.99 64.27 36.83
C GLU A 442 3.50 63.88 36.98
N ASN A 443 3.18 63.19 38.08
CA ASN A 443 1.94 63.19 38.86
C ASN A 443 0.65 63.87 38.35
N ASN A 444 -0.47 63.14 38.38
CA ASN A 444 -1.62 63.30 39.31
C ASN A 444 -2.81 62.47 38.79
N ARG A 445 -3.31 61.44 39.49
CA ARG A 445 -4.27 61.45 40.62
C ARG A 445 -5.59 62.24 40.37
N ILE A 446 -6.68 61.45 40.39
CA ILE A 446 -7.97 61.69 41.10
C ILE A 446 -8.86 62.76 40.42
N THR A 447 -10.15 62.56 40.10
CA THR A 447 -11.29 62.19 40.96
C THR A 447 -12.55 61.97 40.11
N SER A 448 -13.50 61.15 40.62
CA SER A 448 -14.97 61.35 40.74
C SER A 448 -15.78 61.98 39.57
N ALA A 449 -17.06 61.74 39.35
CA ALA A 449 -18.09 60.84 39.83
C ALA A 449 -19.35 61.07 38.96
N ARG A 450 -20.20 60.04 38.92
CA ARG A 450 -21.68 60.07 38.99
C ARG A 450 -22.54 60.50 37.79
N ASN A 451 -23.66 59.75 37.77
CA ASN A 451 -24.99 59.92 37.17
C ASN A 451 -25.14 59.37 35.74
N SER A 452 -25.86 58.24 35.52
CA SER A 452 -27.33 58.05 35.60
C SER A 452 -28.04 59.05 34.67
N GLU A 453 -28.69 58.67 33.58
CA GLU A 453 -29.96 57.92 33.47
C GLU A 453 -30.23 57.73 31.96
N GLN A 454 -30.63 56.54 31.51
CA GLN A 454 -32.01 56.22 31.08
C GLN A 454 -32.54 57.04 29.88
N GLN A 455 -32.74 56.39 28.72
CA GLN A 455 -34.07 55.96 28.25
C GLN A 455 -34.04 55.43 26.80
N ASN A 456 -34.78 54.32 26.64
CA ASN A 456 -35.27 53.61 25.45
C ASN A 456 -34.31 52.81 24.58
#